data_AF-A0A959JIU1-F1
#
_entry.id   AF-A0A959JIU1-F1
#
_cell.length_a   1.000
_cell.length_b   1.000
_cell.length_c   1.000
_cell.angle_alpha   90.00
_cell.angle_beta   90.00
_cell.angle_gamma   90.00
#
_symmetry.space_group_name_H-M   'P 1'
#
loop_
_entity.id
_entity.type
_entity.pdbx_description
1 polymer ?
#
loop_
_entity_poly.entity_id
_entity_poly.type
_entity_poly.pdbx_seq_one_letter_code
_entity_poly.pdbx_strand_id
1 'polypeptide(L)'
;MWIKDDITIQAIKQAFSQKFPGLKIEFYKDHHEAGEGSPQKAIIDDRVKIGAIRSNHIEGDLQILQDMPVKKLEAIFDQQYGLNVQVFRKSRNLWLQTTATDHWSLKEQNDKGLQTNEEITYGTITEKMD
;
A
#
# COMPACT_ATOMS: atom_id res chain seq x y z
N MET A 1 4.00 13.68 0.57
CA MET A 1 3.03 13.38 1.65
C MET A 1 3.72 13.72 2.96
N TRP A 2 3.17 14.65 3.73
CA TRP A 2 3.81 15.07 4.98
C TRP A 2 3.64 14.02 6.08
N ILE A 3 4.75 13.60 6.70
CA ILE A 3 4.80 12.60 7.78
C ILE A 3 5.15 13.31 9.10
N LYS A 4 4.31 13.13 10.12
CA LYS A 4 4.47 13.70 11.48
C LYS A 4 3.66 12.91 12.50
N ASP A 5 3.93 13.08 13.80
CA ASP A 5 3.37 12.20 14.84
C ASP A 5 1.84 12.16 14.91
N ASP A 6 1.17 13.27 14.64
CA ASP A 6 -0.27 13.43 14.86
C ASP A 6 -1.15 12.88 13.73
N ILE A 7 -0.58 12.45 12.60
CA ILE A 7 -1.35 11.87 11.49
C ILE A 7 -1.74 10.44 11.81
N THR A 8 -2.97 10.08 11.42
CA THR A 8 -3.46 8.71 11.58
C THR A 8 -2.97 7.82 10.44
N ILE A 9 -2.89 6.53 10.72
CA ILE A 9 -2.68 5.50 9.69
C ILE A 9 -3.71 5.65 8.56
N GLN A 10 -4.98 5.88 8.90
CA GLN A 10 -6.05 6.12 7.93
C GLN A 10 -5.71 7.24 6.93
N ALA A 11 -5.19 8.37 7.42
CA ALA A 11 -4.88 9.52 6.57
C ALA A 11 -3.77 9.18 5.56
N ILE A 12 -2.75 8.43 5.98
CA ILE A 12 -1.67 7.97 5.10
C ILE A 12 -2.20 6.98 4.06
N LYS A 13 -3.01 5.99 4.48
CA LYS A 13 -3.65 5.03 3.57
C LYS A 13 -4.49 5.73 2.51
N GLN A 14 -5.30 6.71 2.92
CA GLN A 14 -6.14 7.48 2.01
C GLN A 14 -5.31 8.32 1.03
N ALA A 15 -4.31 9.07 1.52
CA ALA A 15 -3.44 9.87 0.66
C ALA A 15 -2.69 9.01 -0.37
N PHE A 16 -2.25 7.82 0.02
CA PHE A 16 -1.61 6.86 -0.88
C PHE A 16 -2.59 6.33 -1.94
N SER A 17 -3.74 5.80 -1.54
CA SER A 17 -4.72 5.24 -2.49
C SER A 17 -5.38 6.28 -3.39
N GLN A 18 -5.46 7.55 -2.96
CA GLN A 18 -5.85 8.66 -3.84
C GLN A 18 -4.87 8.85 -4.99
N LYS A 19 -3.56 8.65 -4.75
CA LYS A 19 -2.52 8.74 -5.77
C LYS A 19 -2.40 7.47 -6.62
N PHE A 20 -2.70 6.31 -6.04
CA PHE A 20 -2.62 5.00 -6.69
C PHE A 20 -3.91 4.19 -6.44
N PRO A 21 -5.00 4.44 -7.21
CA PRO A 21 -6.31 3.83 -6.93
C PRO A 21 -6.38 2.30 -7.10
N GLY A 22 -5.42 1.71 -7.81
CA GLY A 22 -5.25 0.26 -7.93
C GLY A 22 -4.48 -0.37 -6.76
N LEU A 23 -3.96 0.44 -5.83
CA LEU A 23 -3.12 0.02 -4.72
C LEU A 23 -3.67 0.46 -3.36
N LYS A 24 -3.24 -0.24 -2.31
CA LYS A 24 -3.36 0.19 -0.92
C LYS A 24 -2.10 -0.15 -0.13
N ILE A 25 -2.00 0.40 1.08
CA ILE A 25 -0.95 0.06 2.05
C ILE A 25 -1.56 -0.36 3.38
N GLU A 26 -0.88 -1.26 4.08
CA GLU A 26 -1.22 -1.69 5.44
C GLU A 26 0.00 -1.50 6.36
N PHE A 27 -0.26 -1.28 7.65
CA PHE A 27 0.76 -1.05 8.68
C PHE A 27 0.77 -2.20 9.68
N TYR A 28 1.97 -2.65 10.08
CA TYR A 28 2.18 -3.80 10.94
C TYR A 28 3.02 -3.46 12.18
N LYS A 29 2.82 -4.21 13.26
CA LYS A 29 3.54 -4.00 14.54
C LYS A 29 5.01 -4.46 14.48
N ASP A 30 5.28 -5.55 13.78
CA ASP A 30 6.60 -6.19 13.73
C ASP A 30 7.19 -6.14 12.32
N HIS A 31 8.52 -6.16 12.23
CA HIS A 31 9.23 -6.42 10.97
C HIS A 31 8.92 -7.85 10.52
N HIS A 32 8.55 -8.03 9.26
CA HIS A 32 8.50 -9.35 8.65
C HIS A 32 9.80 -9.62 7.87
N GLU A 33 10.35 -10.83 7.99
CA GLU A 33 11.50 -11.25 7.21
C GLU A 33 11.15 -11.37 5.71
N ALA A 34 12.15 -11.19 4.85
CA ALA A 34 11.96 -11.24 3.40
C ALA A 34 11.42 -12.60 2.93
N GLY A 35 10.20 -12.61 2.39
CA GLY A 35 9.58 -13.81 1.80
C GLY A 35 8.37 -14.37 2.55
N GLU A 36 8.06 -13.86 3.75
CA GLU A 36 6.86 -14.24 4.48
C GLU A 36 5.79 -13.14 4.40
N GLY A 37 4.60 -13.50 3.91
CA GLY A 37 3.47 -12.58 3.89
C GLY A 37 3.02 -12.24 5.32
N SER A 38 2.80 -10.96 5.62
CA SER A 38 2.33 -10.55 6.94
C SER A 38 0.94 -11.13 7.23
N PRO A 39 0.72 -11.80 8.38
CA PRO A 39 -0.60 -12.32 8.73
C PRO A 39 -1.56 -11.16 8.99
N GLN A 40 -2.78 -11.26 8.47
CA GLN A 40 -3.83 -10.24 8.60
C GLN A 40 -4.13 -9.82 10.06
N LYS A 41 -3.80 -10.68 11.03
CA LYS A 41 -3.96 -10.43 12.48
C LYS A 41 -2.97 -9.38 13.05
N ALA A 42 -1.93 -9.02 12.31
CA ALA A 42 -0.91 -8.07 12.76
C ALA A 42 -1.15 -6.62 12.23
N ILE A 43 -2.21 -6.41 11.44
CA ILE A 43 -2.58 -5.07 10.93
C ILE A 43 -2.98 -4.18 12.10
N ILE A 44 -2.44 -2.96 12.13
CA ILE A 44 -2.72 -1.95 13.14
C ILE A 44 -4.02 -1.20 12.80
N ASP A 45 -4.82 -0.86 13.82
CA ASP A 45 -6.06 -0.08 13.70
C ASP A 45 -5.80 1.29 13.04
N ASP A 46 -6.60 1.62 12.03
CA ASP A 46 -6.47 2.83 11.20
C ASP A 46 -6.54 4.15 12.00
N ARG A 47 -7.18 4.15 13.17
CA ARG A 47 -7.33 5.33 14.03
C ARG A 47 -6.06 5.65 14.82
N VAL A 48 -5.10 4.72 14.87
CA VAL A 48 -3.82 4.93 15.54
C VAL A 48 -3.05 6.04 14.83
N LYS A 49 -2.50 6.96 15.63
CA LYS A 49 -1.54 7.96 15.18
C LYS A 49 -0.18 7.32 14.95
N ILE A 50 0.51 7.67 13.87
CA ILE A 50 1.79 7.02 13.55
C ILE A 50 2.87 7.26 14.61
N GLY A 51 2.81 8.38 15.35
CA GLY A 51 3.72 8.65 16.46
C GLY A 51 3.66 7.60 17.57
N ALA A 52 2.60 6.80 17.66
CA ALA A 52 2.50 5.72 18.64
C ALA A 52 3.17 4.41 18.21
N ILE A 53 3.55 4.28 16.94
CA ILE A 53 4.03 3.01 16.35
C ILE A 53 5.36 3.13 15.61
N ARG A 54 5.76 4.36 15.26
CA ARG A 54 6.98 4.64 14.52
C ARG A 54 8.17 4.70 15.49
N SER A 55 9.30 4.08 15.14
CA SER A 55 10.51 4.14 15.98
C SER A 55 11.38 5.36 15.69
N ASN A 56 11.18 6.03 14.54
CA ASN A 56 11.90 7.23 14.16
C ASN A 56 10.93 8.42 14.01
N HIS A 57 11.11 9.43 14.85
CA HIS A 57 10.23 10.60 14.91
C HIS A 57 10.61 11.73 13.94
N ILE A 58 11.48 11.47 12.96
CA ILE A 58 11.77 12.43 11.88
C ILE A 58 10.46 12.81 11.18
N GLU A 59 10.22 14.11 11.08
CA GLU A 59 9.13 14.67 10.27
C GLU A 59 9.66 15.09 8.90
N GLY A 60 8.83 15.00 7.87
CA GLY A 60 9.24 15.42 6.54
C GLY A 60 8.25 15.12 5.45
N ASP A 61 8.55 15.62 4.25
CA ASP A 61 7.77 15.30 3.06
C ASP A 61 8.28 13.99 2.43
N LEU A 62 7.46 12.95 2.51
CA LEU A 62 7.68 11.71 1.77
C LEU A 62 7.25 11.90 0.31
N GLN A 63 8.24 12.05 -0.56
CA GLN A 63 8.02 12.10 -2.00
C GLN A 63 7.86 10.67 -2.56
N ILE A 64 6.64 10.31 -2.94
CA ILE A 64 6.33 9.01 -3.57
C ILE A 64 6.31 9.21 -5.09
N LEU A 65 7.24 8.61 -5.82
CA LEU A 65 7.33 8.72 -7.28
C LEU A 65 6.70 7.50 -7.96
N GLN A 66 6.06 7.68 -9.11
CA GLN A 66 5.32 6.61 -9.79
C GLN A 66 6.24 5.50 -10.31
N ASP A 67 7.44 5.85 -10.75
CA ASP A 67 8.49 4.96 -11.27
C ASP A 67 9.30 4.29 -10.16
N MET A 68 9.09 4.63 -8.88
CA MET A 68 9.80 4.00 -7.80
C MET A 68 9.32 2.55 -7.59
N PRO A 69 10.24 1.57 -7.39
CA PRO A 69 9.87 0.22 -7.03
C PRO A 69 9.10 0.16 -5.71
N VAL A 70 8.15 -0.76 -5.57
CA VAL A 70 7.43 -1.01 -4.32
C VAL A 70 8.39 -1.19 -3.14
N LYS A 71 9.39 -2.06 -3.29
CA LYS A 71 10.40 -2.32 -2.26
C LYS A 71 11.14 -1.07 -1.80
N LYS A 72 11.30 -0.08 -2.68
CA LYS A 72 11.95 1.20 -2.35
C LYS A 72 11.03 2.05 -1.48
N LEU A 73 9.72 2.06 -1.75
CA LEU A 73 8.75 2.76 -0.89
C LEU A 73 8.70 2.14 0.50
N GLU A 74 8.61 0.81 0.58
CA GLU A 74 8.56 0.06 1.85
C GLU A 74 9.84 0.30 2.66
N ALA A 75 11.01 0.26 2.02
CA ALA A 75 12.29 0.58 2.65
C ALA A 75 12.37 2.03 3.15
N ILE A 76 11.77 3.01 2.46
CA ILE A 76 11.76 4.40 2.94
C ILE A 76 10.90 4.55 4.19
N PHE A 77 9.73 3.92 4.23
CA PHE A 77 8.88 3.92 5.42
C PHE A 77 9.61 3.32 6.63
N ASP A 78 10.30 2.22 6.41
CA ASP A 78 11.08 1.55 7.44
C ASP A 78 12.29 2.40 7.88
N GLN A 79 13.18 2.75 6.96
CA GLN A 79 14.47 3.38 7.31
C GLN A 79 14.32 4.82 7.81
N GLN A 80 13.39 5.59 7.24
CA GLN A 80 13.25 7.02 7.61
C GLN A 80 12.30 7.23 8.77
N TYR A 81 11.26 6.40 8.89
CA TYR A 81 10.20 6.62 9.88
C TYR A 81 10.07 5.46 10.87
N GLY A 82 10.72 4.32 10.64
CA GLY A 82 10.57 3.15 11.52
C GLY A 82 9.17 2.56 11.45
N LEU A 83 8.58 2.55 10.25
CA LEU A 83 7.22 2.09 9.99
C LEU A 83 7.23 0.88 9.06
N ASN A 84 6.69 -0.24 9.56
CA ASN A 84 6.48 -1.45 8.76
C ASN A 84 5.25 -1.30 7.87
N VAL A 85 5.49 -1.07 6.58
CA VAL A 85 4.44 -0.87 5.57
C VAL A 85 4.52 -1.97 4.52
N GLN A 86 3.37 -2.50 4.12
CA GLN A 86 3.25 -3.41 2.98
C GLN A 86 2.29 -2.85 1.94
N VAL A 87 2.71 -2.85 0.67
CA VAL A 87 1.85 -2.52 -0.47
C VAL A 87 1.03 -3.73 -0.92
N PHE A 88 -0.22 -3.48 -1.26
CA PHE A 88 -1.13 -4.45 -1.85
C PHE A 88 -1.67 -3.93 -3.18
N ARG A 89 -1.81 -4.82 -4.14
CA ARG A 89 -2.44 -4.55 -5.44
C ARG A 89 -3.85 -5.15 -5.49
N LYS A 90 -4.80 -4.39 -6.02
CA LYS A 90 -6.14 -4.90 -6.30
C LYS A 90 -6.09 -5.96 -7.40
N SER A 91 -6.81 -7.06 -7.23
CA SER A 91 -7.01 -8.09 -8.26
C SER A 91 -8.44 -8.58 -8.14
N ARG A 92 -9.32 -8.09 -9.03
CA ARG A 92 -10.78 -8.29 -8.92
C ARG A 92 -11.28 -7.86 -7.53
N ASN A 93 -11.87 -8.79 -6.77
CA ASN A 93 -12.39 -8.57 -5.42
C ASN A 93 -11.37 -8.85 -4.30
N LEU A 94 -10.11 -9.11 -4.66
CA LEU A 94 -9.04 -9.45 -3.72
C LEU A 94 -7.96 -8.37 -3.69
N TRP A 95 -7.25 -8.29 -2.57
CA TRP A 95 -6.03 -7.49 -2.42
C TRP A 95 -4.85 -8.44 -2.25
N LEU A 96 -3.91 -8.40 -3.20
CA LEU A 96 -2.76 -9.27 -3.24
C LEU A 96 -1.54 -8.53 -2.71
N GLN A 97 -0.77 -9.16 -1.82
CA GLN A 97 0.54 -8.65 -1.42
C GLN A 97 1.47 -8.61 -2.63
N THR A 98 2.28 -7.58 -2.71
CA THR A 98 3.19 -7.38 -3.84
C THR A 98 4.57 -7.99 -3.63
N THR A 99 4.82 -8.78 -2.57
CA THR A 99 6.13 -9.34 -2.18
C THR A 99 6.90 -10.01 -3.32
N ALA A 100 6.24 -10.85 -4.14
CA ALA A 100 6.88 -11.51 -5.30
C ALA A 100 7.17 -10.58 -6.49
N THR A 101 6.63 -9.36 -6.46
CA THR A 101 6.65 -8.37 -7.55
C THR A 101 7.05 -6.98 -7.02
N ASP A 102 7.75 -6.94 -5.90
CA ASP A 102 8.15 -5.72 -5.18
C ASP A 102 9.19 -4.89 -5.96
N HIS A 103 9.82 -5.51 -6.94
CA HIS A 103 10.72 -4.90 -7.91
C HIS A 103 9.99 -4.09 -9.00
N TRP A 104 8.68 -4.29 -9.20
CA TRP A 104 7.88 -3.46 -10.10
C TRP A 104 7.65 -2.07 -9.50
N SER A 105 7.53 -1.09 -10.38
CA SER A 105 7.18 0.27 -9.99
C SER A 105 5.76 0.35 -9.43
N LEU A 106 5.51 1.37 -8.60
CA LEU A 106 4.16 1.69 -8.13
C LEU A 106 3.20 1.91 -9.30
N LYS A 107 3.67 2.51 -10.41
CA LYS A 107 2.88 2.70 -11.62
C LYS A 107 2.46 1.37 -12.24
N GLU A 108 3.40 0.46 -12.49
CA GLU A 108 3.11 -0.84 -13.10
C GLU A 108 2.13 -1.66 -12.27
N GLN A 109 2.33 -1.69 -10.94
CA GLN A 109 1.41 -2.35 -10.03
C GLN A 109 0.02 -1.69 -10.04
N ASN A 110 -0.04 -0.36 -10.01
CA ASN A 110 -1.29 0.38 -10.02
C ASN A 110 -2.08 0.13 -11.31
N ASP A 111 -1.44 0.26 -12.47
CA ASP A 111 -2.06 0.02 -13.77
C ASP A 111 -2.60 -1.40 -13.85
N LYS A 112 -1.85 -2.39 -13.35
CA LYS A 112 -2.31 -3.78 -13.32
C LYS A 112 -3.48 -3.99 -12.35
N GLY A 113 -3.53 -3.24 -11.26
CA GLY A 113 -4.68 -3.25 -10.35
C GLY A 113 -5.95 -2.70 -10.99
N LEU A 114 -5.82 -1.64 -11.80
CA LEU A 114 -6.94 -1.01 -12.51
C LEU A 114 -7.47 -1.89 -13.66
N GLN A 115 -6.59 -2.49 -14.46
CA GLN A 115 -6.98 -3.36 -15.58
C GLN A 115 -7.89 -4.52 -15.15
N THR A 116 -7.55 -5.20 -14.04
CA THR A 116 -8.37 -6.34 -13.54
C THR A 116 -9.77 -5.93 -13.08
N ASN A 117 -10.00 -4.64 -12.84
CA ASN A 117 -11.29 -4.10 -12.42
C ASN A 117 -12.16 -3.70 -13.61
N GLU A 118 -11.56 -3.32 -14.75
CA GLU A 118 -12.27 -2.94 -15.98
C GLU A 118 -12.82 -4.15 -16.75
N GLU A 119 -12.13 -5.29 -16.74
CA GLU A 119 -12.61 -6.53 -17.38
C GLU A 119 -13.98 -6.99 -16.82
N ILE A 120 -14.27 -6.70 -15.54
CA ILE A 120 -15.57 -7.00 -14.92
C ILE A 120 -16.65 -6.10 -15.50
N THR A 121 -16.38 -4.80 -15.66
CA THR A 121 -17.38 -3.86 -16.19
C THR A 121 -17.84 -4.27 -17.59
N TYR A 122 -16.94 -4.73 -18.46
CA TYR A 122 -17.29 -5.20 -19.81
C TYR A 122 -17.87 -6.62 -19.84
N GLY A 123 -17.36 -7.55 -19.02
CA GLY A 123 -17.86 -8.94 -18.98
C GLY A 123 -19.30 -9.06 -18.47
N THR A 124 -19.72 -8.17 -17.56
CA THR A 124 -21.10 -8.16 -17.03
C THR A 124 -22.14 -7.63 -18.03
N ILE A 125 -21.72 -6.93 -19.10
CA ILE A 125 -22.62 -6.39 -20.13
C ILE A 125 -22.93 -7.46 -21.18
N THR A 126 -21.97 -8.35 -21.47
CA THR A 126 -22.10 -9.41 -22.48
C THR A 126 -22.96 -10.60 -22.03
N GLU A 127 -23.18 -10.81 -20.73
CA GLU A 127 -24.02 -11.91 -20.21
C GLU A 127 -25.53 -11.58 -20.11
N LYS A 128 -25.97 -10.40 -20.58
CA LYS A 128 -27.40 -10.00 -20.57
C LYS A 128 -28.03 -9.89 -21.95
N MET A 129 -27.40 -10.45 -22.98
CA MET A 129 -27.95 -10.55 -24.32
C MET A 129 -28.02 -12.01 -24.75
N ASP A 130 -28.87 -12.80 -24.10
CA ASP A 130 -29.45 -14.06 -24.60
C ASP A 130 -30.76 -14.34 -23.87
#